data_AF-A0A8T0CPA3-F1
#
_entry.id   AF-A0A8T0CPA3-F1
#
_cell.length_a   1.000
_cell.length_b   1.000
_cell.length_c   1.000
_cell.angle_alpha   90.00
_cell.angle_beta   90.00
_cell.angle_gamma   90.00
#
_symmetry.space_group_name_H-M   'P 1'
#
loop_
_entity.id
_entity.type
_entity.pdbx_description
1 polymer ?
#
loop_
_entity_poly.entity_id
_entity_poly.type
_entity_poly.pdbx_seq_one_letter_code
_entity_poly.pdbx_strand_id
1 'polypeptide(L)'
;MVDTTKHPYPPCYNGGCDRPNCCYPPGSTRVEWPELVGQSGEKAKAVIEKDNVDVTAILVPVGKGVGFDDFCCNRVYVWIDKKGNVYQTPVVG
;
A
#
# COMPACT_ATOMS: atom_id res chain seq x y z
N MET A 1 -11.67 20.30 5.80
CA MET A 1 -10.43 20.39 6.58
C MET A 1 -9.55 19.27 6.07
N VAL A 2 -8.42 19.57 5.43
CA VAL A 2 -7.49 18.52 4.97
C VAL A 2 -6.93 17.88 6.22
N ASP A 3 -7.23 16.61 6.41
CA ASP A 3 -6.76 15.83 7.56
C ASP A 3 -5.23 15.82 7.57
N THR A 4 -4.66 16.40 8.62
CA THR A 4 -3.23 16.64 8.81
C THR A 4 -2.44 15.41 9.27
N THR A 5 -2.99 14.19 9.18
CA THR A 5 -2.36 12.94 9.65
C THR A 5 -1.66 12.12 8.57
N LYS A 6 -1.74 12.48 7.27
CA LYS A 6 -1.00 11.75 6.24
C LYS A 6 0.52 11.93 6.42
N HIS A 7 1.21 10.84 6.74
CA HIS A 7 2.67 10.76 6.72
C HIS A 7 3.14 10.31 5.33
N PRO A 8 3.67 11.20 4.48
CA PRO A 8 4.04 10.83 3.12
C PRO A 8 5.18 9.81 3.12
N TYR A 9 5.10 8.82 2.23
CA TYR A 9 6.21 7.91 1.98
C TYR A 9 6.98 8.39 0.73
N PRO A 10 8.33 8.51 0.78
CA PRO A 10 9.22 8.24 1.91
C PRO A 10 9.31 9.42 2.93
N PRO A 11 9.68 9.16 4.20
CA PRO A 11 10.18 7.90 4.77
C PRO A 11 9.09 6.91 5.19
N CYS A 12 9.52 5.70 5.58
CA CYS A 12 8.67 4.73 6.27
C CYS A 12 8.14 5.31 7.59
N TYR A 13 6.84 5.19 7.82
CA TYR A 13 6.21 5.49 9.10
C TYR A 13 5.49 4.24 9.59
N ASN A 14 5.94 3.68 10.71
CA ASN A 14 5.30 2.53 11.34
C ASN A 14 4.82 2.79 12.78
N GLY A 15 5.29 3.85 13.44
CA GLY A 15 4.86 4.19 14.81
C GLY A 15 5.07 3.07 15.83
N GLY A 16 5.99 2.13 15.59
CA GLY A 16 6.17 0.93 16.43
C GLY A 16 5.25 -0.25 16.07
N CYS A 17 4.48 -0.16 15.00
CA CYS A 17 3.67 -1.26 14.47
C CYS A 17 4.48 -2.18 13.55
N ASP A 18 4.07 -3.45 13.52
CA ASP A 18 4.65 -4.52 12.70
C ASP A 18 3.65 -5.20 11.75
N ARG A 19 2.39 -4.72 11.75
CA ARG A 19 1.28 -5.28 10.97
C ARG A 19 0.15 -4.27 10.75
N PRO A 20 -0.67 -4.43 9.69
CA PRO A 20 -1.69 -3.45 9.31
C PRO A 20 -2.67 -3.07 10.41
N ASN A 21 -3.18 -4.06 11.16
CA ASN A 21 -4.20 -3.85 12.18
C ASN A 21 -3.70 -3.07 13.41
N CYS A 22 -2.38 -2.91 13.56
CA CYS A 22 -1.81 -2.05 14.60
C CYS A 22 -1.96 -0.57 14.21
N CYS A 23 -1.71 -0.23 12.94
CA CYS A 23 -1.86 1.13 12.42
C CYS A 23 -3.34 1.50 12.22
N TYR A 24 -4.12 0.53 11.74
CA TYR A 24 -5.49 0.71 11.30
C TYR A 24 -6.40 -0.31 12.01
N PRO A 25 -7.03 0.08 13.13
CA PRO A 25 -7.95 -0.80 13.84
C PRO A 25 -9.07 -1.32 12.91
N PRO A 26 -9.58 -2.55 13.12
CA PRO A 26 -10.63 -3.10 12.28
C PRO A 26 -11.81 -2.16 12.12
N GLY A 27 -12.17 -1.85 10.87
CA GLY A 27 -13.28 -0.95 10.54
C GLY A 27 -12.92 0.53 10.43
N SER A 28 -11.66 0.94 10.62
CA SER A 28 -11.25 2.35 10.42
C SER A 28 -11.00 2.70 8.95
N THR A 29 -10.28 1.85 8.22
CA THR A 29 -9.96 2.03 6.79
C THR A 29 -9.57 0.70 6.14
N ARG A 30 -9.41 0.69 4.80
CA ARG A 30 -8.98 -0.50 4.06
C ARG A 30 -7.47 -0.69 4.17
N VAL A 31 -7.06 -1.94 4.35
CA VAL A 31 -5.64 -2.33 4.45
C VAL A 31 -5.22 -3.43 3.48
N GLU A 32 -6.18 -4.00 2.76
CA GLU A 32 -5.98 -5.06 1.77
C GLU A 32 -6.97 -4.89 0.60
N TRP A 33 -6.53 -5.27 -0.60
CA TRP A 33 -7.30 -5.09 -1.84
C TRP A 33 -7.26 -6.32 -2.77
N PRO A 34 -7.84 -7.46 -2.36
CA PRO A 34 -7.82 -8.69 -3.17
C PRO A 34 -8.48 -8.53 -4.55
N GLU A 35 -9.46 -7.63 -4.68
CA GLU A 35 -10.17 -7.37 -5.94
C GLU A 35 -9.31 -6.69 -7.01
N LEU A 36 -8.15 -6.14 -6.64
CA LEU A 36 -7.24 -5.46 -7.57
C LEU A 36 -6.30 -6.42 -8.30
N VAL A 37 -6.20 -7.68 -7.88
CA VAL A 37 -5.42 -8.69 -8.60
C VAL A 37 -5.95 -8.85 -10.02
N GLY A 38 -5.05 -8.79 -11.00
CA GLY A 38 -5.35 -8.82 -12.44
C GLY A 38 -5.72 -7.47 -13.06
N GLN A 39 -5.90 -6.41 -12.27
CA GLN A 39 -6.14 -5.05 -12.77
C GLN A 39 -4.84 -4.34 -13.12
N SER A 40 -4.91 -3.27 -13.92
CA SER A 40 -3.78 -2.37 -14.17
C SER A 40 -3.23 -1.81 -12.85
N GLY A 41 -1.90 -1.81 -12.70
CA GLY A 41 -1.21 -1.26 -11.54
C GLY A 41 -1.52 0.21 -11.29
N GLU A 42 -1.60 1.03 -12.34
CA GLU A 42 -1.93 2.47 -12.21
C GLU A 42 -3.35 2.68 -11.67
N LYS A 43 -4.30 1.87 -12.15
CA LYS A 43 -5.67 1.86 -11.63
C LYS A 43 -5.68 1.42 -10.17
N ALA A 44 -4.95 0.36 -9.84
CA ALA A 44 -4.84 -0.13 -8.47
C ALA A 44 -4.26 0.92 -7.52
N LYS A 45 -3.17 1.60 -7.93
CA LYS A 45 -2.57 2.72 -7.18
C LYS A 45 -3.61 3.80 -6.86
N ALA A 46 -4.36 4.25 -7.87
CA ALA A 46 -5.37 5.29 -7.68
C ALA A 46 -6.53 4.84 -6.75
N VAL A 47 -6.95 3.58 -6.84
CA VAL A 47 -7.97 3.02 -5.94
C VAL A 47 -7.46 2.98 -4.50
N ILE A 48 -6.24 2.46 -4.28
CA ILE A 48 -5.64 2.33 -2.94
C ILE A 48 -5.51 3.69 -2.26
N GLU A 49 -4.94 4.68 -2.94
CA GLU A 49 -4.72 6.03 -2.38
C GLU A 49 -6.03 6.80 -2.14
N LYS A 50 -7.12 6.38 -2.80
CA LYS A 50 -8.47 6.90 -2.57
C LYS A 50 -9.16 6.19 -1.39
N ASP A 51 -9.02 4.88 -1.31
CA ASP A 51 -9.64 4.05 -0.28
C ASP A 51 -8.99 4.27 1.10
N ASN A 52 -7.68 4.46 1.11
CA ASN A 52 -6.90 4.76 2.31
C ASN A 52 -5.99 5.97 2.02
N VAL A 53 -6.42 7.15 2.47
CA VAL A 53 -5.72 8.41 2.19
C VAL A 53 -4.37 8.53 2.91
N ASP A 54 -4.13 7.72 3.93
CA ASP A 54 -2.91 7.75 4.76
C ASP A 54 -1.74 7.02 4.12
N VAL A 55 -2.00 6.21 3.08
CA VAL A 55 -0.97 5.42 2.41
C VAL A 55 -0.48 6.06 1.11
N THR A 56 0.70 5.61 0.70
CA THR A 56 1.28 5.85 -0.62
C THR A 56 1.44 4.51 -1.32
N ALA A 57 0.83 4.36 -2.50
CA ALA A 57 0.93 3.13 -3.28
C ALA A 57 2.11 3.20 -4.26
N ILE A 58 2.99 2.20 -4.21
CA ILE A 58 4.22 2.14 -5.00
C ILE A 58 4.16 0.96 -5.96
N LEU A 59 4.26 1.24 -7.26
CA LEU A 59 4.32 0.19 -8.28
C LEU A 59 5.69 -0.49 -8.24
N VAL A 60 5.70 -1.81 -8.11
CA VAL A 60 6.93 -2.61 -8.09
C VAL A 60 6.87 -3.69 -9.17
N PRO A 61 7.71 -3.58 -10.22
CA PRO A 61 7.80 -4.62 -11.24
C PRO A 61 8.26 -5.96 -10.69
N VAL A 62 7.71 -7.05 -11.21
CA VAL A 62 8.12 -8.42 -10.90
C VAL A 62 9.63 -8.61 -11.06
N GLY A 63 10.26 -9.29 -10.10
CA GLY A 63 11.71 -9.53 -10.08
C GLY A 63 12.54 -8.36 -9.56
N LYS A 64 11.94 -7.19 -9.25
CA LYS A 64 12.63 -6.13 -8.52
C LYS A 64 12.63 -6.44 -7.03
N GLY A 65 13.83 -6.57 -6.45
CA GLY A 65 13.97 -6.64 -5.00
C GLY A 65 13.62 -5.28 -4.37
N VAL A 66 12.78 -5.29 -3.35
CA VAL A 66 12.65 -4.17 -2.41
C VAL A 66 13.63 -4.42 -1.26
N GLY A 67 14.27 -3.35 -0.78
CA GLY A 67 15.19 -3.45 0.37
C GLY A 67 14.46 -3.99 1.60
N PHE A 68 15.17 -4.77 2.40
CA PHE A 68 14.68 -5.53 3.56
C PHE A 68 13.69 -4.76 4.46
N ASP A 69 12.47 -5.31 4.52
CA ASP A 69 11.66 -5.65 5.70
C ASP A 69 11.27 -4.62 6.77
N ASP A 70 11.28 -3.32 6.48
CA ASP A 70 10.55 -2.38 7.33
C ASP A 70 9.08 -2.33 6.88
N PHE A 71 8.20 -3.00 7.63
CA PHE A 71 6.75 -2.78 7.54
C PHE A 71 6.44 -1.29 7.76
N CYS A 72 5.71 -0.67 6.84
CA CYS A 72 5.33 0.74 6.90
C CYS A 72 3.81 0.88 6.88
N CYS A 73 3.24 1.52 7.91
CA CYS A 73 1.82 1.85 7.95
C CYS A 73 1.41 2.72 6.75
N ASN A 74 2.29 3.62 6.29
CA ASN A 74 2.00 4.60 5.25
C ASN A 74 2.34 4.14 3.81
N ARG A 75 2.53 2.84 3.58
CA ARG A 75 2.93 2.29 2.28
C ARG A 75 2.06 1.11 1.87
N VAL A 76 1.85 0.97 0.58
CA VAL A 76 1.35 -0.25 -0.05
C VAL A 76 2.22 -0.55 -1.27
N TYR A 77 2.84 -1.73 -1.32
CA TYR A 77 3.45 -2.21 -2.56
C TYR A 77 2.40 -2.82 -3.48
N VAL A 78 2.39 -2.32 -4.72
CA VAL A 78 1.56 -2.82 -5.81
C VAL A 78 2.47 -3.58 -6.77
N TRP A 79 2.52 -4.89 -6.58
CA TRP A 79 3.37 -5.77 -7.38
C TRP A 79 2.77 -6.01 -8.76
N ILE A 80 3.47 -5.57 -9.81
CA ILE A 80 3.00 -5.63 -11.19
C ILE A 80 3.81 -6.62 -12.04
N ASP A 81 3.11 -7.36 -12.91
CA ASP A 81 3.72 -8.29 -13.85
C ASP A 81 4.33 -7.56 -15.05
N LYS A 82 4.87 -8.32 -16.02
CA LYS A 82 5.45 -7.75 -17.25
C LYS A 82 4.43 -7.01 -18.13
N LYS A 83 3.13 -7.21 -17.91
CA LYS A 83 2.03 -6.52 -18.60
C LYS A 83 1.53 -5.30 -17.82
N GLY A 84 2.13 -5.00 -16.66
CA GLY A 84 1.72 -3.90 -15.79
C GLY A 84 0.48 -4.20 -14.95
N ASN A 85 0.07 -5.47 -14.86
CA ASN A 85 -1.08 -5.88 -14.05
C ASN A 85 -0.66 -6.35 -12.67
N VAL A 86 -1.48 -6.06 -11.66
CA VAL A 86 -1.27 -6.52 -10.29
C VAL A 86 -1.31 -8.04 -10.26
N TYR A 87 -0.27 -8.70 -9.75
CA TYR A 87 -0.22 -10.16 -9.64
C TYR A 87 -0.28 -10.70 -8.21
N GLN A 88 -0.19 -9.82 -7.21
CA GLN A 88 -0.31 -10.15 -5.80
C GLN A 88 -1.27 -9.16 -5.13
N THR A 89 -2.06 -9.64 -4.17
CA THR A 89 -2.94 -8.79 -3.37
C THR A 89 -2.14 -7.64 -2.75
N PRO A 90 -2.48 -6.38 -3.05
CA PRO A 90 -1.90 -5.24 -2.36
C PRO A 90 -2.33 -5.24 -0.90
N VAL A 91 -1.36 -5.04 0.00
CA VAL A 91 -1.56 -4.98 1.45
C VAL A 91 -0.72 -3.83 1.99
N VAL A 92 -1.23 -3.15 3.01
CA VAL A 92 -0.45 -2.17 3.79
C VAL A 92 0.81 -2.82 4.34
N GLY A 93 1.94 -2.14 4.17
CA GLY A 93 3.24 -2.59 4.63
C GLY A 93 4.42 -2.04 3.85
#